data_AF-F4R4M8-F1
#
_entry.id   AF-F4R4M8-F1
#
_cell.length_a   1.000
_cell.length_b   1.000
_cell.length_c   1.000
_cell.angle_alpha   90.00
_cell.angle_beta   90.00
_cell.angle_gamma   90.00
#
_symmetry.space_group_name_H-M   'P 1'
#
loop_
_entity.id
_entity.type
_entity.pdbx_description
1 polymer ?
#
loop_
_entity_poly.entity_id
_entity_poly.type
_entity_poly.pdbx_seq_one_letter_code
_entity_poly.pdbx_strand_id
1 'polypeptide(L)'
;MADPIAAAANRPTTLAIEPEPIITLHSLCGFKNALFKGPRFIDTQNDFGYRSHRVDVPRLTTRGNNVIMFAITYDPSQHPMEWGFDQRSASIQITEEFIHGWDFRSTFKALLSRSGMQVPPGVRLFDYESRSLRTHLAIAQMNFHVAYQLARFCDNLIANLHPADATVEEWQVLKQLRLQENMVGQMHDPVTLPTAKGVVHTFNAKEHIPGRRKVYSLDTSFGPCVPSEQHHPLAASMRLVLNTFSHWTYDVSGEETFICGFQGVGPVVTEAVVHDKTWGSRIHSNLGGSAVRRFPEEHECCKFCVKA
;
A
#
# COMPACT_ATOMS: atom_id res chain seq x y z
N MET A 1 -26.39 23.90 -60.17
CA MET A 1 -25.45 24.78 -59.46
C MET A 1 -26.09 25.18 -58.13
N ALA A 2 -25.68 24.52 -57.04
CA ALA A 2 -25.78 24.98 -55.66
C ALA A 2 -24.99 24.00 -54.79
N ASP A 3 -23.81 24.42 -54.33
CA ASP A 3 -22.94 23.67 -53.42
C ASP A 3 -23.42 23.83 -51.96
N PRO A 4 -23.45 22.76 -51.15
CA PRO A 4 -23.63 22.90 -49.71
C PRO A 4 -22.27 23.14 -49.03
N ILE A 5 -22.12 24.35 -48.49
CA ILE A 5 -20.98 24.79 -47.70
C ILE A 5 -20.96 24.01 -46.37
N ALA A 6 -19.90 23.22 -46.18
CA ALA A 6 -19.61 22.52 -44.93
C ALA A 6 -19.12 23.51 -43.86
N ALA A 7 -19.88 23.66 -42.78
CA ALA A 7 -19.47 24.40 -41.60
C ALA A 7 -18.49 23.55 -40.78
N ALA A 8 -17.20 23.86 -40.89
CA ALA A 8 -16.15 23.29 -40.03
C ALA A 8 -16.32 23.83 -38.60
N ALA A 9 -16.83 22.98 -37.71
CA ALA A 9 -16.91 23.28 -36.29
C ALA A 9 -15.50 23.29 -35.69
N ASN A 10 -15.02 24.49 -35.31
CA ASN A 10 -13.83 24.68 -34.49
C ASN A 10 -14.00 23.95 -33.15
N ARG A 11 -13.40 22.76 -33.03
CA ARG A 11 -13.25 22.11 -31.72
C ARG A 11 -12.24 22.92 -30.91
N PRO A 12 -12.57 23.33 -29.67
CA PRO A 12 -11.59 23.95 -28.79
C PRO A 12 -10.49 22.93 -28.54
N THR A 13 -9.26 23.27 -28.94
CA THR A 13 -8.06 22.53 -28.55
C THR A 13 -7.87 22.77 -27.06
N THR A 14 -8.47 21.92 -26.22
CA THR A 14 -8.20 21.91 -24.79
C THR A 14 -6.73 21.53 -24.64
N LEU A 15 -5.87 22.51 -24.38
CA LEU A 15 -4.49 22.27 -23.98
C LEU A 15 -4.55 21.39 -22.73
N ALA A 16 -4.20 20.12 -22.89
CA ALA A 16 -4.05 19.20 -21.78
C ALA A 16 -2.93 19.77 -20.90
N ILE A 17 -3.31 20.39 -19.79
CA ILE A 17 -2.36 20.75 -18.74
C ILE A 17 -1.79 19.42 -18.27
N GLU A 18 -0.52 19.16 -18.56
CA GLU A 18 0.15 17.99 -18.03
C GLU A 18 0.09 18.08 -16.50
N PRO A 19 -0.46 17.07 -15.82
CA PRO A 19 -0.58 17.11 -14.36
C PRO A 19 0.82 17.25 -13.76
N GLU A 20 0.96 18.16 -12.81
CA GLU A 20 2.22 18.33 -12.09
C GLU A 20 2.67 16.97 -11.51
N PRO A 21 3.97 16.65 -11.58
CA PRO A 21 4.48 15.38 -11.07
C PRO A 21 4.18 15.26 -9.58
N ILE A 22 3.39 14.24 -9.21
CA ILE A 22 3.06 13.95 -7.82
C ILE A 22 4.34 13.54 -7.09
N ILE A 23 4.78 14.35 -6.14
CA ILE A 23 5.93 14.04 -5.28
C ILE A 23 5.51 12.95 -4.28
N THR A 24 6.02 11.74 -4.48
CA THR A 24 5.83 10.59 -3.57
C THR A 24 6.87 10.59 -2.45
N LEU A 25 6.64 9.83 -1.38
CA LEU A 25 7.63 9.66 -0.30
C LEU A 25 8.95 9.08 -0.82
N HIS A 26 8.88 8.06 -1.68
CA HIS A 26 10.06 7.47 -2.31
C HIS A 26 10.81 8.52 -3.12
N SER A 27 10.12 9.29 -3.98
CA SER A 27 10.76 10.29 -4.84
C SER A 27 11.40 11.43 -4.04
N LEU A 28 10.73 11.94 -3.00
CA LEU A 28 11.26 12.96 -2.10
C LEU A 28 12.54 12.46 -1.41
N CYS A 29 12.53 11.21 -0.95
CA CYS A 29 13.68 10.57 -0.36
C CYS A 29 14.65 9.99 -1.38
N GLY A 30 14.56 10.33 -2.67
CA GLY A 30 15.53 9.92 -3.70
C GLY A 30 15.62 8.40 -3.91
N PHE A 31 14.55 7.66 -3.59
CA PHE A 31 14.41 6.24 -3.88
C PHE A 31 13.72 6.05 -5.23
N LYS A 32 14.10 4.99 -5.94
CA LYS A 32 13.31 4.47 -7.06
C LYS A 32 12.22 3.59 -6.48
N ASN A 33 10.95 3.88 -6.77
CA ASN A 33 9.86 3.02 -6.34
C ASN A 33 9.88 1.71 -7.15
N ALA A 34 10.16 0.60 -6.45
CA ALA A 34 10.33 -0.71 -7.05
C ALA A 34 9.05 -1.28 -7.67
N LEU A 35 7.85 -0.82 -7.27
CA LEU A 35 6.59 -1.26 -7.87
C LEU A 35 6.44 -0.81 -9.33
N PHE A 36 7.01 0.34 -9.70
CA PHE A 36 6.88 0.87 -11.07
C PHE A 36 8.00 0.43 -12.02
N LYS A 37 9.14 0.02 -11.48
CA LYS A 37 10.35 -0.26 -12.27
C LYS A 37 10.92 -1.66 -12.06
N GLY A 38 10.32 -2.48 -11.20
CA GLY A 38 10.80 -3.80 -10.84
C GLY A 38 10.67 -4.84 -11.96
N PRO A 39 11.28 -6.03 -11.78
CA PRO A 39 11.04 -7.16 -12.66
C PRO A 39 9.56 -7.55 -12.69
N ARG A 40 9.09 -7.99 -13.86
CA ARG A 40 7.69 -8.43 -14.04
C ARG A 40 7.35 -9.70 -13.27
N PHE A 41 8.36 -10.50 -12.92
CA PHE A 41 8.18 -11.73 -12.18
C PHE A 41 9.05 -11.67 -10.93
N ILE A 42 8.40 -11.55 -9.78
CA ILE A 42 9.00 -11.74 -8.47
C ILE A 42 8.33 -12.95 -7.85
N ASP A 43 9.13 -13.86 -7.32
CA ASP A 43 8.61 -14.93 -6.49
C ASP A 43 8.34 -14.34 -5.11
N THR A 44 7.25 -13.59 -4.99
CA THR A 44 6.97 -12.87 -3.76
C THR A 44 6.75 -13.76 -2.56
N GLN A 45 6.51 -15.06 -2.76
CA GLN A 45 6.34 -16.04 -1.70
C GLN A 45 7.71 -16.45 -1.15
N ASN A 46 8.71 -16.64 -2.00
CA ASN A 46 10.07 -16.91 -1.56
C ASN A 46 10.87 -15.66 -1.18
N ASP A 47 10.66 -14.56 -1.89
CA ASP A 47 11.39 -13.30 -1.71
C ASP A 47 10.83 -12.52 -0.52
N PHE A 48 9.53 -12.22 -0.53
CA PHE A 48 8.90 -11.39 0.50
C PHE A 48 8.07 -12.17 1.52
N GLY A 49 7.72 -13.41 1.19
CA GLY A 49 6.97 -14.35 1.99
C GLY A 49 7.82 -14.89 3.13
N TYR A 50 8.32 -16.11 3.03
CA TYR A 50 8.77 -16.88 4.22
C TYR A 50 9.95 -16.28 5.02
N ARG A 51 10.76 -15.40 4.41
CA ARG A 51 12.00 -14.88 5.02
C ARG A 51 11.94 -13.36 5.08
N SER A 52 12.16 -12.80 6.27
CA SER A 52 12.47 -11.38 6.38
C SER A 52 13.79 -11.14 5.63
N HIS A 53 13.81 -10.20 4.68
CA HIS A 53 15.06 -9.83 4.03
C HIS A 53 16.07 -9.40 5.08
N ARG A 54 17.35 -9.66 4.78
CA ARG A 54 18.43 -9.14 5.61
C ARG A 54 18.37 -7.61 5.57
N VAL A 55 18.50 -7.03 6.74
CA VAL A 55 18.61 -5.59 6.90
C VAL A 55 20.01 -5.36 7.41
N ASP A 56 20.90 -4.93 6.52
CA ASP A 56 22.14 -4.32 6.98
C ASP A 56 21.77 -2.94 7.51
N VAL A 57 21.88 -2.76 8.83
CA VAL A 57 21.67 -1.46 9.48
C VAL A 57 23.04 -0.80 9.58
N PRO A 58 23.43 0.08 8.63
CA PRO A 58 24.72 0.73 8.70
C PRO A 58 24.76 1.75 9.84
N ARG A 59 25.97 2.15 10.21
CA ARG A 59 26.19 3.15 11.27
C ARG A 59 25.72 4.54 10.80
N LEU A 60 24.80 5.13 11.55
CA LEU A 60 24.26 6.49 11.39
C LEU A 60 25.42 7.52 11.32
N THR A 61 25.61 8.27 10.23
CA THR A 61 26.77 9.20 10.10
C THR A 61 26.52 10.57 9.46
N THR A 62 25.28 11.01 9.19
CA THR A 62 25.07 12.31 8.51
C THR A 62 24.63 13.43 9.46
N ARG A 63 25.43 14.51 9.56
CA ARG A 63 25.06 15.78 10.20
C ARG A 63 23.97 16.49 9.39
N GLY A 64 22.94 17.04 10.06
CA GLY A 64 21.93 17.94 9.47
C GLY A 64 20.57 17.31 9.13
N ASN A 65 20.51 15.98 9.01
CA ASN A 65 19.27 15.21 8.90
C ASN A 65 18.98 14.55 10.25
N ASN A 66 17.72 14.46 10.67
CA ASN A 66 17.33 13.86 11.96
C ASN A 66 16.72 12.45 11.84
N VAL A 67 16.57 11.94 10.62
CA VAL A 67 16.02 10.60 10.37
C VAL A 67 16.75 9.89 9.22
N ILE A 68 16.93 8.58 9.35
CA ILE A 68 17.21 7.68 8.24
C ILE A 68 15.92 7.03 7.78
N MET A 69 15.63 7.18 6.49
CA MET A 69 14.50 6.56 5.82
C MET A 69 14.96 5.28 5.13
N PHE A 70 14.16 4.23 5.20
CA PHE A 70 14.37 2.93 4.56
C PHE A 70 13.23 2.65 3.58
N ALA A 71 13.57 2.10 2.42
CA ALA A 71 12.64 1.64 1.42
C ALA A 71 13.13 0.33 0.79
N ILE A 72 12.19 -0.51 0.35
CA ILE A 72 12.53 -1.72 -0.41
C ILE A 72 12.97 -1.31 -1.80
N THR A 73 14.12 -1.82 -2.20
CA THR A 73 14.70 -1.60 -3.51
C THR A 73 15.16 -2.93 -4.10
N TYR A 74 15.35 -2.93 -5.41
CA TYR A 74 16.00 -4.02 -6.12
C TYR A 74 17.25 -3.47 -6.80
N ASP A 75 18.35 -4.23 -6.74
CA ASP A 75 19.55 -3.94 -7.52
C ASP A 75 19.64 -4.91 -8.71
N PRO A 76 19.34 -4.46 -9.94
CA PRO A 76 19.43 -5.32 -11.11
C PRO A 76 20.86 -5.68 -11.49
N SER A 77 21.86 -5.02 -10.90
CA SER A 77 23.27 -5.27 -11.21
C SER A 77 23.85 -6.46 -10.44
N GLN A 78 23.16 -6.95 -9.40
CA GLN A 78 23.57 -8.13 -8.65
C GLN A 78 22.93 -9.41 -9.19
N HIS A 79 23.69 -10.51 -9.20
CA HIS A 79 23.22 -11.83 -9.63
C HIS A 79 23.48 -12.89 -8.54
N PRO A 80 22.44 -13.60 -8.04
CA PRO A 80 21.02 -13.41 -8.35
C PRO A 80 20.52 -12.03 -7.91
N MET A 81 19.42 -11.57 -8.51
CA MET A 81 18.81 -10.28 -8.16
C MET A 81 18.52 -10.23 -6.66
N GLU A 82 19.11 -9.26 -5.96
CA GLU A 82 18.95 -9.14 -4.52
C GLU A 82 17.94 -8.03 -4.17
N TRP A 83 16.92 -8.41 -3.42
CA TRP A 83 15.98 -7.51 -2.79
C TRP A 83 16.48 -7.12 -1.41
N GLY A 84 16.42 -5.83 -1.09
CA GLY A 84 16.89 -5.33 0.18
C GLY A 84 16.33 -3.96 0.52
N PHE A 85 16.65 -3.51 1.74
CA PHE A 85 16.37 -2.15 2.15
C PHE A 85 17.54 -1.24 1.78
N ASP A 86 17.28 -0.24 0.95
CA ASP A 86 18.18 0.89 0.78
C ASP A 86 17.81 1.97 1.81
N GLN A 87 18.76 2.84 2.11
CA GLN A 87 18.60 3.89 3.10
C GLN A 87 19.05 5.27 2.60
N ARG A 88 18.34 6.30 3.06
CA ARG A 88 18.59 7.70 2.71
C ARG A 88 18.27 8.58 3.91
N SER A 89 19.13 9.56 4.17
CA SER A 89 18.87 10.55 5.22
C SER A 89 17.85 11.59 4.76
N ALA A 90 17.02 12.05 5.70
CA ALA A 90 16.04 13.12 5.49
C ALA A 90 15.82 13.92 6.79
N SER A 91 15.03 14.98 6.71
CA SER A 91 14.54 15.70 7.89
C SER A 91 13.04 15.41 8.06
N ILE A 92 12.62 15.12 9.29
CA ILE A 92 11.21 14.92 9.62
C ILE A 92 10.83 15.73 10.86
N GLN A 93 9.68 16.41 10.79
CA GLN A 93 9.05 17.07 11.92
C GLN A 93 7.74 16.36 12.21
N ILE A 94 7.67 15.62 13.32
CA ILE A 94 6.45 14.94 13.76
C ILE A 94 5.65 15.90 14.66
N THR A 95 4.36 16.02 14.41
CA THR A 95 3.45 16.87 15.20
C THR A 95 2.61 16.02 16.14
N GLU A 96 1.96 16.65 17.12
CA GLU A 96 1.02 15.96 18.02
C GLU A 96 -0.36 15.73 17.40
N GLU A 97 -0.59 16.21 16.16
CA GLU A 97 -1.89 16.10 15.52
C GLU A 97 -2.20 14.65 15.13
N PHE A 98 -3.11 14.04 15.89
CA PHE A 98 -3.61 12.68 15.65
C PHE A 98 -4.47 12.62 14.39
N ILE A 99 -4.15 11.68 13.50
CA ILE A 99 -4.92 11.42 12.28
C ILE A 99 -5.97 10.33 12.54
N HIS A 100 -5.53 9.16 13.00
CA HIS A 100 -6.40 8.02 13.30
C HIS A 100 -5.62 6.91 14.04
N GLY A 101 -6.36 5.95 14.61
CA GLY A 101 -5.81 4.72 15.19
C GLY A 101 -6.41 3.47 14.53
N TRP A 102 -5.63 2.40 14.45
CA TRP A 102 -6.09 1.08 14.03
C TRP A 102 -5.11 -0.01 14.48
N ASP A 103 -5.62 -1.13 14.99
CA ASP A 103 -4.82 -2.32 15.35
C ASP A 103 -3.59 -1.95 16.22
N PHE A 104 -3.89 -1.41 17.42
CA PHE A 104 -2.92 -1.00 18.45
C PHE A 104 -1.85 -0.01 17.98
N ARG A 105 -2.16 0.74 16.93
CA ARG A 105 -1.25 1.72 16.33
C ARG A 105 -1.97 3.04 16.08
N SER A 106 -1.29 4.12 16.43
CA SER A 106 -1.73 5.51 16.22
C SER A 106 -0.92 6.15 15.10
N THR A 107 -1.58 6.99 14.30
CA THR A 107 -0.94 7.75 13.21
C THR A 107 -1.03 9.24 13.49
N PHE A 108 0.10 9.94 13.41
CA PHE A 108 0.24 11.38 13.66
C PHE A 108 0.67 12.09 12.38
N LYS A 109 0.33 13.37 12.21
CA LYS A 109 0.85 14.17 11.10
C LYS A 109 2.33 14.46 11.28
N ALA A 110 3.05 14.49 10.16
CA ALA A 110 4.40 14.97 10.10
C ALA A 110 4.67 15.73 8.81
N LEU A 111 5.83 16.36 8.74
CA LEU A 111 6.38 16.99 7.54
C LEU A 111 7.75 16.37 7.26
N LEU A 112 7.86 15.69 6.11
CA LEU A 112 9.12 15.08 5.66
C LEU A 112 9.73 15.97 4.59
N SER A 113 11.02 16.27 4.73
CA SER A 113 11.74 17.17 3.83
C SER A 113 13.11 16.65 3.43
N ARG A 114 13.49 16.94 2.18
CA ARG A 114 14.82 16.67 1.63
C ARG A 114 15.09 17.57 0.44
N SER A 115 16.28 18.18 0.38
CA SER A 115 16.73 19.00 -0.75
C SER A 115 15.73 20.10 -1.16
N GLY A 116 15.09 20.76 -0.18
CA GLY A 116 14.10 21.81 -0.43
C GLY A 116 12.69 21.33 -0.76
N MET A 117 12.48 20.03 -1.01
CA MET A 117 11.15 19.45 -1.21
C MET A 117 10.52 19.04 0.13
N GLN A 118 9.19 19.07 0.20
CA GLN A 118 8.42 18.69 1.38
C GLN A 118 7.15 17.92 1.00
N VAL A 119 6.81 16.89 1.76
CA VAL A 119 5.55 16.13 1.65
C VAL A 119 5.04 15.85 3.07
N PRO A 120 3.72 15.92 3.32
CA PRO A 120 3.16 15.50 4.61
C PRO A 120 2.93 13.98 4.65
N PRO A 121 3.69 13.17 5.43
CA PRO A 121 3.30 11.80 5.74
C PRO A 121 2.42 11.71 6.99
N GLY A 122 1.73 10.57 7.14
CA GLY A 122 1.31 10.05 8.43
C GLY A 122 2.42 9.21 9.05
N VAL A 123 2.84 9.53 10.28
CA VAL A 123 3.81 8.76 11.07
C VAL A 123 3.06 7.80 11.97
N ARG A 124 3.24 6.51 11.74
CA ARG A 124 2.55 5.46 12.48
C ARG A 124 3.42 4.79 13.52
N LEU A 125 2.88 4.71 14.73
CA LEU A 125 3.52 4.24 15.96
C LEU A 125 2.67 3.16 16.62
N PHE A 126 3.27 2.31 17.45
CA PHE A 126 2.55 1.38 18.32
C PHE A 126 2.12 2.09 19.61
N ASP A 127 0.94 1.76 20.12
CA ASP A 127 0.30 2.51 21.22
C ASP A 127 0.93 2.24 22.60
N TYR A 128 1.57 1.09 22.80
CA TYR A 128 2.00 0.62 24.12
C TYR A 128 3.50 0.50 24.30
N GLU A 129 4.22 0.04 23.27
CA GLU A 129 5.65 -0.23 23.35
C GLU A 129 6.33 0.17 22.04
N SER A 130 7.49 0.81 22.14
CA SER A 130 8.36 1.00 20.98
C SER A 130 8.75 -0.36 20.43
N ARG A 131 8.49 -0.61 19.15
CA ARG A 131 8.93 -1.82 18.47
C ARG A 131 10.29 -1.60 17.82
N SER A 132 11.01 -2.70 17.65
CA SER A 132 12.32 -2.69 17.02
C SER A 132 12.26 -2.24 15.56
N LEU A 133 13.37 -1.74 15.02
CA LEU A 133 13.51 -1.43 13.59
C LEU A 133 13.09 -2.61 12.71
N ARG A 134 13.50 -3.83 13.09
CA ARG A 134 13.16 -5.07 12.40
C ARG A 134 11.64 -5.26 12.26
N THR A 135 10.86 -4.92 13.28
CA THR A 135 9.39 -5.04 13.23
C THR A 135 8.79 -4.07 12.20
N HIS A 136 9.24 -2.82 12.18
CA HIS A 136 8.76 -1.83 11.21
C HIS A 136 9.14 -2.19 9.78
N LEU A 137 10.34 -2.74 9.57
CA LEU A 137 10.80 -3.23 8.27
C LEU A 137 10.02 -4.46 7.80
N ALA A 138 9.68 -5.38 8.69
CA ALA A 138 8.81 -6.52 8.36
C ALA A 138 7.41 -6.05 7.91
N ILE A 139 6.86 -5.01 8.55
CA ILE A 139 5.58 -4.38 8.12
C ILE A 139 5.73 -3.75 6.73
N ALA A 140 6.84 -3.07 6.45
CA ALA A 140 7.07 -2.47 5.14
C ALA A 140 7.25 -3.54 4.05
N GLN A 141 7.90 -4.67 4.37
CA GLN A 141 8.01 -5.84 3.50
C GLN A 141 6.64 -6.46 3.19
N MET A 142 5.81 -6.65 4.20
CA MET A 142 4.44 -7.12 4.01
C MET A 142 3.63 -6.15 3.13
N ASN A 143 3.69 -4.84 3.38
CA ASN A 143 3.01 -3.85 2.56
C ASN A 143 3.51 -3.90 1.11
N PHE A 144 4.81 -4.06 0.88
CA PHE A 144 5.35 -4.19 -0.47
C PHE A 144 4.84 -5.45 -1.18
N HIS A 145 4.83 -6.60 -0.49
CA HIS A 145 4.25 -7.84 -0.99
C HIS A 145 2.79 -7.64 -1.42
N VAL A 146 1.96 -7.03 -0.55
CA VAL A 146 0.55 -6.74 -0.86
C VAL A 146 0.44 -5.83 -2.08
N ALA A 147 1.22 -4.74 -2.13
CA ALA A 147 1.16 -3.77 -3.22
C ALA A 147 1.52 -4.40 -4.56
N TYR A 148 2.53 -5.28 -4.58
CA TYR A 148 2.93 -6.01 -5.77
C TYR A 148 1.87 -7.01 -6.22
N GLN A 149 1.30 -7.81 -5.29
CA GLN A 149 0.23 -8.75 -5.62
C GLN A 149 -1.02 -8.02 -6.13
N LEU A 150 -1.36 -6.88 -5.55
CA LEU A 150 -2.49 -6.05 -5.97
C LEU A 150 -2.30 -5.54 -7.40
N ALA A 151 -1.10 -5.04 -7.73
CA ALA A 151 -0.79 -4.60 -9.09
C ALA A 151 -0.90 -5.75 -10.11
N ARG A 152 -0.33 -6.92 -9.79
CA ARG A 152 -0.42 -8.12 -10.64
C ARG A 152 -1.86 -8.57 -10.86
N PHE A 153 -2.65 -8.58 -9.79
CA PHE A 153 -4.07 -8.91 -9.86
C PHE A 153 -4.82 -7.94 -10.77
N CYS A 154 -4.63 -6.63 -10.60
CA CYS A 154 -5.27 -5.62 -11.45
C CYS A 154 -4.88 -5.80 -12.92
N ASP A 155 -3.59 -5.98 -13.23
CA ASP A 155 -3.12 -6.21 -14.60
C ASP A 155 -3.73 -7.49 -15.21
N ASN A 156 -3.77 -8.58 -14.43
CA ASN A 156 -4.35 -9.84 -14.86
C ASN A 156 -5.86 -9.70 -15.14
N LEU A 157 -6.62 -9.15 -14.18
CA LEU A 157 -8.05 -9.00 -14.31
C LEU A 157 -8.41 -8.08 -15.48
N ILE A 158 -7.69 -6.97 -15.66
CA ILE A 158 -7.88 -6.06 -16.81
C ILE A 158 -7.63 -6.78 -18.14
N ALA A 159 -6.61 -7.64 -18.22
CA ALA A 159 -6.31 -8.39 -19.44
C ALA A 159 -7.38 -9.43 -19.79
N ASN A 160 -8.06 -9.99 -18.79
CA ASN A 160 -9.07 -11.05 -18.96
C ASN A 160 -10.51 -10.53 -19.05
N LEU A 161 -10.75 -9.26 -18.73
CA LEU A 161 -12.09 -8.68 -18.64
C LEU A 161 -12.54 -8.08 -19.98
N HIS A 162 -13.71 -8.51 -20.46
CA HIS A 162 -14.32 -7.84 -21.62
C HIS A 162 -14.83 -6.45 -21.22
N PRO A 163 -14.71 -5.40 -22.07
CA PRO A 163 -15.17 -4.05 -21.73
C PRO A 163 -16.61 -3.95 -21.20
N ALA A 164 -17.50 -4.81 -21.68
CA ALA A 164 -18.91 -4.85 -21.28
C ALA A 164 -19.17 -5.55 -19.91
N ASP A 165 -18.19 -6.26 -19.35
CA ASP A 165 -18.35 -7.02 -18.11
C ASP A 165 -18.15 -6.14 -16.84
N ALA A 166 -17.66 -4.92 -17.01
CA ALA A 166 -17.46 -3.95 -15.94
C ALA A 166 -18.14 -2.60 -16.19
N THR A 167 -18.65 -2.00 -15.11
CA THR A 167 -19.15 -0.62 -15.11
C THR A 167 -18.00 0.38 -15.21
N VAL A 168 -18.34 1.64 -15.47
CA VAL A 168 -17.35 2.74 -15.52
C VAL A 168 -16.60 2.87 -14.19
N GLU A 169 -17.31 2.73 -13.07
CA GLU A 169 -16.75 2.80 -11.73
C GLU A 169 -15.81 1.63 -11.43
N GLU A 170 -16.16 0.42 -11.89
CA GLU A 170 -15.30 -0.76 -11.75
C GLU A 170 -14.02 -0.62 -12.57
N TRP A 171 -14.11 -0.15 -13.82
CA TRP A 171 -12.95 0.17 -14.64
C TRP A 171 -12.09 1.27 -14.01
N GLN A 172 -12.72 2.27 -13.39
CA GLN A 172 -12.02 3.33 -12.67
C GLN A 172 -11.25 2.76 -11.48
N VAL A 173 -11.88 1.90 -10.68
CA VAL A 173 -11.23 1.22 -9.56
C VAL A 173 -10.03 0.41 -10.07
N LEU A 174 -10.20 -0.46 -11.05
CA LEU A 174 -9.11 -1.32 -11.56
C LEU A 174 -7.89 -0.53 -12.02
N LYS A 175 -8.09 0.64 -12.63
CA LYS A 175 -7.00 1.50 -13.13
C LYS A 175 -6.32 2.35 -12.05
N GLN A 176 -7.00 2.62 -10.94
CA GLN A 176 -6.51 3.54 -9.90
C GLN A 176 -6.15 2.82 -8.60
N LEU A 177 -6.60 1.58 -8.42
CA LEU A 177 -6.44 0.80 -7.20
C LEU A 177 -4.96 0.60 -6.91
N ARG A 178 -4.53 1.03 -5.73
CA ARG A 178 -3.16 0.86 -5.25
C ARG A 178 -3.10 0.80 -3.74
N LEU A 179 -2.03 0.19 -3.24
CA LEU A 179 -1.70 0.30 -1.82
C LEU A 179 -1.10 1.69 -1.53
N GLN A 180 -1.43 2.23 -0.35
CA GLN A 180 -0.85 3.42 0.22
C GLN A 180 0.66 3.24 0.36
N GLU A 181 1.41 4.23 -0.10
CA GLU A 181 2.88 4.18 -0.02
C GLU A 181 3.35 4.07 1.43
N ASN A 182 4.35 3.22 1.66
CA ASN A 182 4.90 2.96 2.99
C ASN A 182 6.43 2.92 2.97
N MET A 183 7.04 3.58 3.96
CA MET A 183 8.47 3.56 4.24
C MET A 183 8.70 3.40 5.74
N VAL A 184 9.95 3.19 6.15
CA VAL A 184 10.34 3.13 7.57
C VAL A 184 11.28 4.29 7.87
N GLY A 185 11.10 4.95 9.02
CA GLY A 185 12.02 5.97 9.50
C GLY A 185 12.61 5.55 10.84
N GLN A 186 13.91 5.79 11.02
CA GLN A 186 14.62 5.66 12.29
C GLN A 186 15.21 7.01 12.68
N MET A 187 14.79 7.54 13.82
CA MET A 187 15.29 8.81 14.34
C MET A 187 16.75 8.68 14.77
N HIS A 188 17.56 9.70 14.50
CA HIS A 188 18.91 9.78 15.06
C HIS A 188 18.84 9.98 16.58
N ASP A 189 18.06 10.97 17.00
CA ASP A 189 17.76 11.26 18.39
C ASP A 189 16.28 10.98 18.63
N PRO A 190 15.93 10.17 19.64
CA PRO A 190 14.54 9.82 19.89
C PRO A 190 13.69 11.04 20.24
N VAL A 191 12.44 11.09 19.76
CA VAL A 191 11.53 12.22 20.00
C VAL A 191 10.39 11.79 20.93
N THR A 192 10.17 12.53 22.01
CA THR A 192 8.99 12.33 22.87
C THR A 192 7.80 13.06 22.28
N LEU A 193 6.70 12.35 22.05
CA LEU A 193 5.41 12.95 21.68
C LEU A 193 4.49 12.83 22.90
N PRO A 194 4.03 13.93 23.53
CA PRO A 194 3.16 13.86 24.70
C PRO A 194 1.88 13.04 24.49
N THR A 195 1.34 13.05 23.28
CA THR A 195 0.11 12.34 22.91
C THR A 195 0.33 10.88 22.53
N ALA A 196 1.53 10.51 22.08
CA ALA A 196 1.90 9.10 21.94
C ALA A 196 2.42 8.62 23.30
N LYS A 197 1.95 7.49 23.83
CA LYS A 197 2.44 6.98 25.11
C LYS A 197 3.87 6.40 24.98
N GLY A 198 4.86 7.21 24.58
CA GLY A 198 6.23 6.75 24.42
C GLY A 198 7.17 7.66 23.65
N VAL A 199 8.40 7.17 23.52
CA VAL A 199 9.49 7.79 22.78
C VAL A 199 9.55 7.20 21.37
N VAL A 200 9.62 8.07 20.37
CA VAL A 200 9.68 7.69 18.95
C VAL A 200 11.12 7.42 18.55
N HIS A 201 11.46 6.14 18.44
CA HIS A 201 12.76 5.68 17.90
C HIS A 201 12.65 5.28 16.42
N THR A 202 11.63 4.49 16.10
CA THR A 202 11.34 3.99 14.76
C THR A 202 9.86 4.15 14.48
N PHE A 203 9.50 4.36 13.22
CA PHE A 203 8.13 4.49 12.78
C PHE A 203 7.94 3.99 11.34
N ASN A 204 6.68 3.73 10.98
CA ASN A 204 6.30 3.58 9.57
C ASN A 204 5.78 4.93 9.06
N ALA A 205 6.41 5.49 8.02
CA ALA A 205 5.88 6.64 7.28
C ALA A 205 4.87 6.14 6.23
N LYS A 206 3.70 6.75 6.18
CA LYS A 206 2.64 6.45 5.20
C LYS A 206 2.26 7.72 4.45
N GLU A 207 1.95 7.60 3.17
CA GLU A 207 1.41 8.71 2.37
C GLU A 207 0.18 9.31 3.05
N HIS A 208 0.08 10.65 3.15
CA HIS A 208 -1.13 11.25 3.67
C HIS A 208 -2.24 11.24 2.62
N ILE A 209 -3.30 10.48 2.86
CA ILE A 209 -4.48 10.45 1.99
C ILE A 209 -5.61 11.26 2.64
N PRO A 210 -5.99 12.42 2.08
CA PRO A 210 -7.08 13.22 2.61
C PRO A 210 -8.42 12.51 2.38
N GLY A 211 -9.31 12.58 3.38
CA GLY A 211 -10.68 12.07 3.28
C GLY A 211 -11.03 11.02 4.34
N ARG A 212 -12.30 10.63 4.35
CA ARG A 212 -12.83 9.67 5.32
C ARG A 212 -12.44 8.25 4.94
N ARG A 213 -11.80 7.55 5.88
CA ARG A 213 -11.47 6.14 5.72
C ARG A 213 -12.71 5.25 5.72
N LYS A 214 -12.62 4.17 4.97
CA LYS A 214 -13.64 3.13 4.87
C LYS A 214 -13.01 1.77 5.00
N VAL A 215 -13.74 0.86 5.62
CA VAL A 215 -13.43 -0.57 5.63
C VAL A 215 -14.11 -1.20 4.42
N TYR A 216 -13.33 -1.89 3.60
CA TYR A 216 -13.79 -2.59 2.41
C TYR A 216 -13.89 -4.11 2.63
N SER A 217 -13.02 -4.67 3.46
CA SER A 217 -13.11 -6.05 3.95
C SER A 217 -12.62 -6.13 5.40
N LEU A 218 -13.07 -7.14 6.15
CA LEU A 218 -12.55 -7.44 7.48
C LEU A 218 -11.35 -8.40 7.37
N ASP A 219 -10.57 -8.48 8.44
CA ASP A 219 -9.43 -9.40 8.64
C ASP A 219 -9.80 -10.62 9.51
N THR A 220 -11.06 -10.71 9.94
CA THR A 220 -11.56 -11.72 10.88
C THR A 220 -12.83 -12.44 10.38
N SER A 221 -13.43 -11.92 9.31
CA SER A 221 -14.59 -12.48 8.62
C SER A 221 -14.47 -12.21 7.13
N PHE A 222 -14.68 -13.24 6.31
CA PHE A 222 -14.32 -13.21 4.89
C PHE A 222 -15.51 -13.12 3.92
N GLY A 223 -16.71 -12.88 4.47
CA GLY A 223 -17.90 -12.58 3.69
C GLY A 223 -18.00 -11.11 3.26
N PRO A 224 -19.01 -10.77 2.43
CA PRO A 224 -19.21 -9.41 1.96
C PRO A 224 -19.42 -8.40 3.10
N CYS A 225 -18.67 -7.30 3.08
CA CYS A 225 -18.90 -6.19 4.00
C CYS A 225 -20.17 -5.41 3.62
N VAL A 226 -21.14 -5.36 4.53
CA VAL A 226 -22.39 -4.60 4.34
C VAL A 226 -22.07 -3.10 4.17
N PRO A 227 -22.64 -2.43 3.15
CA PRO A 227 -22.51 -0.99 3.01
C PRO A 227 -23.05 -0.21 4.21
N SER A 228 -22.36 0.84 4.63
CA SER A 228 -22.90 1.87 5.53
C SER A 228 -23.51 3.01 4.71
N GLU A 229 -24.53 3.71 5.23
CA GLU A 229 -25.38 4.64 4.46
C GLU A 229 -24.67 5.86 3.84
N GLN A 230 -23.45 6.20 4.26
CA GLN A 230 -22.66 7.31 3.72
C GLN A 230 -21.43 6.79 2.97
N HIS A 231 -21.51 6.76 1.63
CA HIS A 231 -20.45 6.18 0.83
C HIS A 231 -19.92 7.06 -0.31
N HIS A 232 -18.59 7.28 -0.31
CA HIS A 232 -17.78 7.46 -1.52
C HIS A 232 -18.30 6.60 -2.69
N PRO A 233 -18.52 7.18 -3.90
CA PRO A 233 -19.18 6.51 -5.02
C PRO A 233 -18.57 5.17 -5.41
N LEU A 234 -17.24 5.07 -5.39
CA LEU A 234 -16.53 3.85 -5.78
C LEU A 234 -16.59 2.69 -4.76
N ALA A 235 -17.20 2.86 -3.58
CA ALA A 235 -17.03 1.87 -2.51
C ALA A 235 -17.66 0.51 -2.80
N ALA A 236 -18.77 0.45 -3.54
CA ALA A 236 -19.34 -0.83 -3.96
C ALA A 236 -18.37 -1.58 -4.90
N SER A 237 -17.86 -0.89 -5.92
CA SER A 237 -16.87 -1.43 -6.86
C SER A 237 -15.57 -1.83 -6.16
N MET A 238 -15.08 -1.02 -5.21
CA MET A 238 -13.91 -1.35 -4.39
C MET A 238 -14.09 -2.66 -3.63
N ARG A 239 -15.25 -2.89 -3.00
CA ARG A 239 -15.53 -4.14 -2.28
C ARG A 239 -15.54 -5.35 -3.19
N LEU A 240 -16.16 -5.24 -4.37
CA LEU A 240 -16.18 -6.33 -5.36
C LEU A 240 -14.78 -6.69 -5.85
N VAL A 241 -13.99 -5.67 -6.24
CA VAL A 241 -12.63 -5.87 -6.74
C VAL A 241 -11.72 -6.43 -5.65
N LEU A 242 -11.79 -5.89 -4.42
CA LEU A 242 -10.96 -6.37 -3.30
C LEU A 242 -11.39 -7.75 -2.78
N ASN A 243 -12.68 -8.09 -2.80
CA ASN A 243 -13.14 -9.44 -2.49
C ASN A 243 -12.60 -10.45 -3.50
N THR A 244 -12.60 -10.07 -4.78
CA THR A 244 -11.99 -10.87 -5.85
C THR A 244 -10.48 -11.00 -5.66
N PHE A 245 -9.81 -9.92 -5.26
CA PHE A 245 -8.37 -9.96 -4.97
C PHE A 245 -8.04 -10.95 -3.84
N SER A 246 -8.83 -10.99 -2.76
CA SER A 246 -8.66 -11.98 -1.70
C SER A 246 -8.73 -13.41 -2.23
N HIS A 247 -9.76 -13.72 -3.03
CA HIS A 247 -9.92 -15.05 -3.64
C HIS A 247 -8.77 -15.37 -4.60
N TRP A 248 -8.42 -14.43 -5.47
CA TRP A 248 -7.31 -14.60 -6.40
C TRP A 248 -6.00 -14.92 -5.68
N THR A 249 -5.68 -14.20 -4.58
CA THR A 249 -4.48 -14.49 -3.78
C THR A 249 -4.50 -15.86 -3.12
N TYR A 250 -5.68 -16.36 -2.74
CA TYR A 250 -5.88 -17.71 -2.23
C TYR A 250 -5.54 -18.75 -3.29
N ASP A 251 -6.10 -18.62 -4.49
CA ASP A 251 -5.92 -19.59 -5.57
C ASP A 251 -4.48 -19.61 -6.09
N VAL A 252 -3.89 -18.44 -6.39
CA VAL A 252 -2.54 -18.37 -6.95
C VAL A 252 -1.46 -18.80 -5.96
N SER A 253 -1.78 -18.84 -4.66
CA SER A 253 -0.87 -19.37 -3.63
C SER A 253 -1.00 -20.88 -3.41
N GLY A 254 -1.94 -21.55 -4.10
CA GLY A 254 -2.25 -22.95 -3.86
C GLY A 254 -2.89 -23.17 -2.49
N GLU A 255 -3.78 -22.26 -2.08
CA GLU A 255 -4.53 -22.35 -0.81
C GLU A 255 -3.66 -22.19 0.45
N GLU A 256 -2.50 -21.55 0.35
CA GLU A 256 -1.55 -21.38 1.46
C GLU A 256 -1.65 -20.01 2.14
N THR A 257 -2.03 -18.99 1.38
CA THR A 257 -2.16 -17.61 1.85
C THR A 257 -3.25 -16.84 1.12
N PHE A 258 -3.84 -15.84 1.77
CA PHE A 258 -4.67 -14.85 1.11
C PHE A 258 -4.55 -13.50 1.79
N ILE A 259 -4.94 -12.44 1.08
CA ILE A 259 -4.82 -11.06 1.54
C ILE A 259 -6.22 -10.47 1.73
N CYS A 260 -6.50 -9.90 2.91
CA CYS A 260 -7.78 -9.26 3.23
C CYS A 260 -7.60 -8.04 4.17
N GLY A 261 -8.62 -7.69 4.98
CA GLY A 261 -8.53 -6.57 5.94
C GLY A 261 -8.42 -5.16 5.33
N PHE A 262 -8.83 -4.96 4.08
CA PHE A 262 -8.62 -3.71 3.38
C PHE A 262 -9.44 -2.56 3.94
N GLN A 263 -8.77 -1.44 4.18
CA GLN A 263 -9.41 -0.15 4.42
C GLN A 263 -8.71 0.95 3.62
N GLY A 264 -9.34 2.11 3.44
CA GLY A 264 -8.69 3.16 2.65
C GLY A 264 -9.59 4.35 2.35
N VAL A 265 -9.16 5.19 1.42
CA VAL A 265 -9.91 6.34 0.92
C VAL A 265 -9.92 6.27 -0.59
N GLY A 266 -11.11 6.15 -1.18
CA GLY A 266 -11.26 5.96 -2.62
C GLY A 266 -10.44 4.73 -3.09
N PRO A 267 -9.67 4.83 -4.18
CA PRO A 267 -8.87 3.74 -4.73
C PRO A 267 -7.54 3.49 -4.01
N VAL A 268 -7.22 4.23 -2.94
CA VAL A 268 -5.99 4.01 -2.17
C VAL A 268 -6.30 3.20 -0.92
N VAL A 269 -5.82 1.95 -0.89
CA VAL A 269 -6.04 0.99 0.21
C VAL A 269 -4.83 0.91 1.15
N THR A 270 -5.04 0.46 2.37
CA THR A 270 -4.04 0.32 3.44
C THR A 270 -4.52 -0.69 4.47
N GLU A 271 -3.66 -0.99 5.45
CA GLU A 271 -3.87 -1.98 6.53
C GLU A 271 -4.29 -3.37 6.06
N ALA A 272 -3.91 -3.76 4.85
CA ALA A 272 -4.12 -5.12 4.38
C ALA A 272 -3.44 -6.12 5.33
N VAL A 273 -4.10 -7.24 5.56
CA VAL A 273 -3.62 -8.35 6.39
C VAL A 273 -3.36 -9.54 5.48
N VAL A 274 -2.22 -10.19 5.68
CA VAL A 274 -1.88 -11.43 5.00
C VAL A 274 -2.08 -12.58 5.97
N HIS A 275 -3.02 -13.46 5.65
CA HIS A 275 -3.19 -14.72 6.36
C HIS A 275 -2.37 -15.79 5.67
N ASP A 276 -1.53 -16.50 6.42
CA ASP A 276 -0.61 -17.50 5.87
C ASP A 276 -0.38 -18.61 6.90
N LYS A 277 -0.41 -19.88 6.42
CA LYS A 277 -0.29 -21.08 7.27
C LYS A 277 1.05 -21.17 8.01
N THR A 278 2.10 -20.55 7.49
CA THR A 278 3.50 -20.74 7.88
C THR A 278 4.14 -19.50 8.52
N TRP A 279 3.63 -18.29 8.22
CA TRP A 279 4.21 -17.02 8.64
C TRP A 279 4.19 -16.80 10.15
N GLY A 280 3.35 -17.55 10.86
CA GLY A 280 3.24 -17.49 12.31
C GLY A 280 2.92 -16.07 12.81
N SER A 281 3.39 -15.76 14.02
CA SER A 281 3.14 -14.50 14.73
C SER A 281 3.99 -13.31 14.26
N ARG A 282 4.71 -13.42 13.13
CA ARG A 282 5.60 -12.35 12.62
C ARG A 282 4.84 -11.15 12.08
N ILE A 283 3.59 -11.37 11.68
CA ILE A 283 2.70 -10.35 11.16
C ILE A 283 1.55 -10.17 12.14
N HIS A 284 1.40 -8.95 12.61
CA HIS A 284 0.25 -8.56 13.41
C HIS A 284 -1.03 -8.85 12.62
N SER A 285 -2.05 -9.41 13.28
CA SER A 285 -3.32 -9.85 12.69
C SER A 285 -3.29 -11.11 11.81
N ASN A 286 -2.15 -11.78 11.61
CA ASN A 286 -2.16 -13.09 10.96
C ASN A 286 -2.81 -14.16 11.86
N LEU A 287 -4.05 -14.54 11.55
CA LEU A 287 -4.78 -15.64 12.20
C LEU A 287 -4.33 -17.05 11.75
N GLY A 288 -3.29 -17.13 10.92
CA GLY A 288 -2.63 -18.38 10.51
C GLY A 288 -3.53 -19.33 9.75
N GLY A 289 -3.21 -20.63 9.83
CA GLY A 289 -3.96 -21.67 9.13
C GLY A 289 -5.43 -21.79 9.53
N SER A 290 -5.86 -21.20 10.65
CA SER A 290 -7.29 -21.15 11.01
C SER A 290 -8.07 -20.26 10.03
N ALA A 291 -7.58 -19.06 9.74
CA ALA A 291 -8.20 -18.18 8.75
C ALA A 291 -8.12 -18.78 7.35
N VAL A 292 -6.99 -19.38 6.97
CA VAL A 292 -6.83 -20.00 5.64
C VAL A 292 -7.83 -21.13 5.41
N ARG A 293 -8.12 -21.96 6.43
CA ARG A 293 -9.16 -23.00 6.32
C ARG A 293 -10.59 -22.44 6.25
N ARG A 294 -10.87 -21.36 6.99
CA ARG A 294 -12.20 -20.73 7.03
C ARG A 294 -12.53 -19.92 5.79
N PHE A 295 -11.51 -19.41 5.09
CA PHE A 295 -11.70 -18.56 3.92
C PHE A 295 -12.67 -19.14 2.87
N PRO A 296 -12.50 -20.38 2.36
CA PRO A 296 -13.42 -20.94 1.37
C PRO A 296 -14.84 -21.21 1.92
N GLU A 297 -15.01 -21.32 3.25
CA GLU A 297 -16.32 -21.52 3.89
C GLU A 297 -17.11 -20.21 4.03
N GLU A 298 -16.40 -19.08 4.14
CA GLU A 298 -16.98 -17.75 4.36
C GLU A 298 -16.99 -16.86 3.13
N HIS A 299 -16.11 -17.12 2.16
CA HIS A 299 -15.98 -16.30 0.97
C HIS A 299 -17.16 -16.50 0.03
N GLU A 300 -17.79 -15.39 -0.37
CA GLU A 300 -18.80 -15.38 -1.42
C GLU A 300 -18.19 -14.86 -2.72
N CYS A 301 -18.16 -15.71 -3.74
CA CYS A 301 -17.67 -15.34 -5.07
C CYS A 301 -18.52 -14.23 -5.69
N CYS A 302 -17.88 -13.33 -6.43
CA CYS A 302 -18.58 -12.33 -7.23
C CYS A 302 -18.25 -12.48 -8.73
N LYS A 303 -18.83 -11.62 -9.57
CA LYS A 303 -18.72 -11.71 -11.04
C LYS A 303 -17.27 -11.68 -11.57
N PHE A 304 -16.33 -11.11 -10.83
CA PHE A 304 -14.92 -11.07 -11.24
C PHE A 304 -14.12 -12.31 -10.83
N CYS A 305 -14.58 -13.11 -9.87
CA CYS A 305 -13.85 -14.31 -9.41
C CYS A 305 -13.67 -15.35 -10.52
N VAL A 306 -14.60 -15.45 -11.47
CA VAL A 306 -14.50 -16.38 -12.62
C VAL A 306 -13.61 -15.85 -13.76
N LYS A 307 -13.08 -14.64 -13.62
CA LYS A 307 -12.29 -13.93 -14.66
C LYS A 307 -10.86 -13.64 -14.21
N ALA A 308 -10.57 -13.81 -12.91
CA ALA A 308 -9.28 -13.51 -12.30
C ALA A 308 -8.32 -14.72 -12.37
#